data_AF-A0A7S0F9D2-F1
#
_entry.id   AF-A0A7S0F9D2-F1
#
_cell.length_a   1.000
_cell.length_b   1.000
_cell.length_c   1.000
_cell.angle_alpha   90.00
_cell.angle_beta   90.00
_cell.angle_gamma   90.00
#
_symmetry.space_group_name_H-M   'P 1'
#
loop_
_entity.id
_entity.type
_entity.pdbx_description
1 polymer ?
#
loop_
_entity_poly.entity_id
_entity_poly.type
_entity_poly.pdbx_seq_one_letter_code
_entity_poly.pdbx_strand_id
1 'polypeptide(L)'
;MDAIQHAMKDAEGVGVSEGALNEARKRLTSLQEMKRKREAEEAAAKAAASKENEQKEAIVELDAAVAAGDAAAIGAAISRAEKVGVSQQKLAAAKRTQFQLQKEKREQAKRDKGRKAALDKLQEAVSGASIDELQGAISNAEKAGATTPELQEAYARLEALQEAQRQEAVDLALKDVEYYIAEGDVEAATLSLEDAVKNGAGEEELAQA
;
A
#
# COMPACT_ATOMS: atom_id res chain seq x y z
N MET A 1 -48.52 42.37 16.50
CA MET A 1 -47.63 43.46 16.97
C MET A 1 -48.21 44.80 16.56
N ASP A 2 -48.60 44.95 15.29
CA ASP A 2 -49.35 46.12 14.78
C ASP A 2 -50.64 46.39 15.55
N ALA A 3 -51.33 45.33 15.99
CA ALA A 3 -52.54 45.44 16.80
C ALA A 3 -52.35 46.17 18.14
N ILE A 4 -51.19 46.02 18.81
CA ILE A 4 -50.92 46.69 20.09
C ILE A 4 -50.57 48.16 19.84
N GLN A 5 -49.80 48.44 18.78
CA GLN A 5 -49.49 49.82 18.39
C GLN A 5 -50.74 50.58 17.92
N HIS A 6 -51.66 49.93 17.18
CA HIS A 6 -52.96 50.48 16.82
C HIS A 6 -53.83 50.73 18.06
N ALA A 7 -53.97 49.75 18.96
CA ALA A 7 -54.75 49.92 20.18
C ALA A 7 -54.22 51.05 21.08
N MET A 8 -52.90 51.28 21.11
CA MET A 8 -52.29 52.40 21.84
C MET A 8 -52.57 53.76 21.18
N LYS A 9 -52.61 53.80 19.85
CA LYS A 9 -52.95 55.01 19.07
C LYS A 9 -54.44 55.36 19.20
N ASP A 10 -55.30 54.35 19.24
CA ASP A 10 -56.73 54.53 19.49
C ASP A 10 -56.98 55.00 20.93
N ALA A 11 -56.30 54.42 21.93
CA ALA A 11 -56.36 54.82 23.33
C ALA A 11 -55.90 56.28 23.57
N GLU A 12 -54.90 56.74 22.82
CA GLU A 12 -54.47 58.15 22.80
C GLU A 12 -55.59 59.06 22.25
N GLY A 13 -56.35 58.60 21.24
CA GLY A 13 -57.51 59.30 20.69
C GLY A 13 -58.74 59.37 21.61
N VAL A 14 -58.88 58.46 22.59
CA VAL A 14 -59.99 58.47 23.57
C VAL A 14 -59.60 59.11 24.91
N GLY A 15 -58.41 59.72 25.03
CA GLY A 15 -58.00 60.50 26.19
C GLY A 15 -57.37 59.70 27.34
N VAL A 16 -56.80 58.52 27.08
CA VAL A 16 -56.03 57.79 28.09
C VAL A 16 -54.81 58.62 28.54
N SER A 17 -54.51 58.61 29.84
CA SER A 17 -53.43 59.42 30.40
C SER A 17 -52.07 59.07 29.82
N GLU A 18 -51.24 60.08 29.59
CA GLU A 18 -49.90 59.94 29.02
C GLU A 18 -48.99 59.01 29.85
N GLY A 19 -49.19 58.98 31.17
CA GLY A 19 -48.52 58.04 32.07
C GLY A 19 -48.81 56.57 31.74
N ALA A 20 -50.07 56.22 31.48
CA ALA A 20 -50.47 54.86 31.11
C ALA A 20 -49.96 54.48 29.71
N LEU A 21 -49.98 55.41 28.76
CA LEU A 21 -49.42 55.21 27.41
C LEU A 21 -47.89 55.00 27.46
N ASN A 22 -47.17 55.77 28.29
CA ASN A 22 -45.72 55.60 28.47
C ASN A 22 -45.36 54.27 29.12
N GLU A 23 -46.15 53.80 30.08
CA GLU A 23 -45.94 52.48 30.68
C GLU A 23 -46.22 51.34 29.67
N ALA A 24 -47.27 51.48 28.86
CA ALA A 24 -47.56 50.56 27.76
C ALA A 24 -46.43 50.54 26.71
N ARG A 25 -45.85 51.70 26.36
CA ARG A 25 -44.69 51.79 25.44
C ARG A 25 -43.47 51.06 26.02
N LYS A 26 -43.16 51.27 27.30
CA LYS A 26 -42.05 50.59 28.00
C LYS A 26 -42.25 49.06 28.05
N ARG A 27 -43.47 48.59 28.30
CA ARG A 27 -43.77 47.15 28.28
C ARG A 27 -43.65 46.56 26.88
N LEU A 28 -44.08 47.29 25.85
CA LEU A 28 -43.95 46.86 24.46
C LEU A 28 -42.47 46.74 24.04
N THR A 29 -41.62 47.71 24.38
CA THR A 29 -40.18 47.64 24.09
C THR A 29 -39.52 46.48 24.83
N SER A 30 -39.85 46.27 26.10
CA SER A 30 -39.34 45.13 26.89
C SER A 30 -39.74 43.77 26.26
N LEU A 31 -40.99 43.64 25.80
CA LEU A 31 -41.44 42.43 25.10
C LEU A 31 -40.72 42.22 23.76
N GLN A 32 -40.43 43.30 23.02
CA GLN A 32 -39.65 43.22 21.78
C GLN A 32 -38.21 42.76 22.03
N GLU A 33 -37.57 43.28 23.06
CA GLU A 33 -36.22 42.87 23.46
C GLU A 33 -36.18 41.41 23.90
N MET A 34 -37.14 40.98 24.72
CA MET A 34 -37.25 39.57 25.12
C MET A 34 -37.48 38.64 23.92
N LYS A 35 -38.33 39.04 22.96
CA LYS A 35 -38.58 38.24 21.74
C LYS A 35 -37.32 38.13 20.90
N ARG A 36 -36.62 39.25 20.65
CA ARG A 36 -35.34 39.25 19.90
C ARG A 36 -34.28 38.41 20.59
N LYS A 37 -34.17 38.51 21.92
CA LYS A 37 -33.24 37.69 22.70
C LYS A 37 -33.56 36.19 22.56
N ARG A 38 -34.83 35.81 22.68
CA ARG A 38 -35.27 34.42 22.53
C ARG A 38 -35.03 33.88 21.12
N GLU A 39 -35.30 34.68 20.08
CA GLU A 39 -35.02 34.31 18.68
C GLU A 39 -33.52 34.12 18.45
N ALA A 40 -32.68 34.99 19.02
CA ALA A 40 -31.23 34.86 18.93
C ALA A 40 -30.70 33.61 19.68
N GLU A 41 -31.22 33.32 20.88
CA GLU A 41 -30.88 32.12 21.64
C GLU A 41 -31.29 30.84 20.91
N GLU A 42 -32.49 30.82 20.31
CA GLU A 42 -32.97 29.68 19.52
C GLU A 42 -32.13 29.47 18.25
N ALA A 43 -31.76 30.56 17.55
CA ALA A 43 -30.89 30.50 16.39
C ALA A 43 -29.48 29.99 16.76
N ALA A 44 -28.93 30.45 17.88
CA ALA A 44 -27.64 29.98 18.39
C ALA A 44 -27.69 28.50 18.78
N ALA A 45 -28.77 28.05 19.44
CA ALA A 45 -28.97 26.64 19.79
C ALA A 45 -29.08 25.75 18.56
N LYS A 46 -29.82 26.17 17.52
CA LYS A 46 -29.91 25.44 16.24
C LYS A 46 -28.55 25.36 15.54
N ALA A 47 -27.80 26.45 15.51
CA ALA A 47 -26.46 26.47 14.91
C ALA A 47 -25.48 25.54 15.67
N ALA A 48 -25.53 25.54 17.00
CA ALA A 48 -24.71 24.65 17.83
C ALA A 48 -25.06 23.17 17.58
N ALA A 49 -26.35 22.83 17.53
CA ALA A 49 -26.81 21.47 17.24
C ALA A 49 -26.41 20.99 15.83
N SER A 50 -26.52 21.86 14.81
CA SER A 50 -26.05 21.54 13.45
C SER A 50 -24.55 21.25 13.44
N LYS A 51 -23.75 22.09 14.09
CA LYS A 51 -22.31 21.91 14.18
C LYS A 51 -21.93 20.62 14.90
N GLU A 52 -22.62 20.28 15.98
CA GLU A 52 -22.39 19.02 16.70
C GLU A 52 -22.71 17.80 15.82
N ASN A 53 -23.78 17.86 15.04
CA ASN A 53 -24.14 16.78 14.10
C ASN A 53 -23.09 16.64 12.98
N GLU A 54 -22.65 17.75 12.38
CA GLU A 54 -21.58 17.74 11.37
C GLU A 54 -20.26 17.15 11.91
N GLN A 55 -19.92 17.45 13.16
CA GLN A 55 -18.76 16.86 13.83
C GLN A 55 -18.91 15.35 14.03
N LYS A 56 -20.10 14.89 14.47
CA LYS A 56 -20.38 13.45 14.64
C LYS A 56 -20.28 12.71 13.31
N GLU A 57 -20.86 13.24 12.25
CA GLU A 57 -20.77 12.66 10.91
C GLU A 57 -19.32 12.58 10.40
N ALA A 58 -18.55 13.67 10.55
CA ALA A 58 -17.15 13.67 10.14
C ALA A 58 -16.30 12.68 10.95
N ILE A 59 -16.64 12.46 12.23
CA ILE A 59 -16.01 11.43 13.05
C ILE A 59 -16.32 10.03 12.52
N VAL A 60 -17.58 9.74 12.20
CA VAL A 60 -18.00 8.44 11.67
C VAL A 60 -17.31 8.16 10.33
N GLU A 61 -17.26 9.15 9.44
CA GLU A 61 -16.56 9.02 8.16
C GLU A 61 -15.05 8.78 8.34
N LEU A 62 -14.42 9.50 9.27
CA LEU A 62 -13.01 9.32 9.58
C LEU A 62 -12.71 7.91 10.12
N ASP A 63 -13.54 7.42 11.04
CA ASP A 63 -13.40 6.08 11.60
C ASP A 63 -13.62 5.00 10.52
N ALA A 64 -14.60 5.19 9.63
CA ALA A 64 -14.84 4.29 8.50
C ALA A 64 -13.66 4.26 7.52
N ALA A 65 -13.09 5.43 7.19
CA ALA A 65 -11.92 5.51 6.32
C ALA A 65 -10.69 4.84 6.95
N VAL A 66 -10.49 5.02 8.25
CA VAL A 66 -9.42 4.36 9.00
C VAL A 66 -9.61 2.84 9.02
N ALA A 67 -10.84 2.37 9.26
CA ALA A 67 -11.17 0.94 9.25
C ALA A 67 -10.99 0.31 7.86
N ALA A 68 -11.30 1.04 6.79
CA ALA A 68 -11.09 0.59 5.42
C ALA A 68 -9.61 0.50 5.02
N GLY A 69 -8.70 1.16 5.77
CA GLY A 69 -7.27 1.12 5.49
C GLY A 69 -6.85 1.83 4.20
N ASP A 70 -7.69 2.70 3.64
CA ASP A 70 -7.36 3.48 2.45
C ASP A 70 -6.77 4.84 2.83
N ALA A 71 -5.46 5.00 2.60
CA ALA A 71 -4.75 6.24 2.88
C ALA A 71 -5.29 7.47 2.12
N ALA A 72 -5.90 7.30 0.95
CA ALA A 72 -6.51 8.41 0.21
C ALA A 72 -7.83 8.85 0.85
N ALA A 73 -8.71 7.89 1.15
CA ALA A 73 -9.96 8.13 1.88
C ALA A 73 -9.71 8.76 3.26
N ILE A 74 -8.70 8.28 4.00
CA ILE A 74 -8.31 8.86 5.30
C ILE A 74 -7.91 10.33 5.13
N GLY A 75 -7.16 10.68 4.08
CA GLY A 75 -6.77 12.06 3.81
C GLY A 75 -7.94 12.99 3.51
N ALA A 76 -8.93 12.51 2.76
CA ALA A 76 -10.16 13.26 2.49
C ALA A 76 -10.98 13.45 3.78
N ALA A 77 -11.13 12.40 4.58
CA ALA A 77 -11.87 12.45 5.85
C ALA A 77 -11.20 13.36 6.89
N ILE A 78 -9.87 13.34 7.00
CA ILE A 78 -9.10 14.29 7.85
C ILE A 78 -9.41 15.72 7.44
N SER A 79 -9.40 16.02 6.12
CA SER A 79 -9.67 17.36 5.61
C SER A 79 -11.09 17.85 5.95
N ARG A 80 -12.08 16.95 5.93
CA ARG A 80 -13.46 17.27 6.35
C ARG A 80 -13.54 17.47 7.87
N ALA A 81 -12.94 16.57 8.64
CA ALA A 81 -12.91 16.61 10.09
C ALA A 81 -12.23 17.88 10.64
N GLU A 82 -11.16 18.36 9.98
CA GLU A 82 -10.52 19.64 10.31
C GLU A 82 -11.45 20.83 10.10
N LYS A 83 -12.18 20.87 8.99
CA LYS A 83 -13.11 21.98 8.67
C LYS A 83 -14.24 22.12 9.68
N VAL A 84 -14.77 20.99 10.17
CA VAL A 84 -15.86 21.01 11.18
C VAL A 84 -15.35 21.09 12.62
N GLY A 85 -14.03 21.07 12.82
CA GLY A 85 -13.39 21.26 14.13
C GLY A 85 -13.39 20.02 15.03
N VAL A 86 -13.21 18.83 14.44
CA VAL A 86 -12.94 17.59 15.19
C VAL A 86 -11.65 17.74 16.02
N SER A 87 -11.57 17.04 17.16
CA SER A 87 -10.45 17.16 18.09
C SER A 87 -9.10 16.82 17.46
N GLN A 88 -8.08 17.60 17.82
CA GLN A 88 -6.71 17.42 17.32
C GLN A 88 -6.13 16.04 17.65
N GLN A 89 -6.53 15.44 18.79
CA GLN A 89 -6.09 14.10 19.16
C GLN A 89 -6.58 13.04 18.16
N LYS A 90 -7.85 13.13 17.73
CA LYS A 90 -8.43 12.17 16.77
C LYS A 90 -7.85 12.36 15.37
N LEU A 91 -7.67 13.62 14.95
CA LEU A 91 -6.98 13.96 13.70
C LEU A 91 -5.53 13.45 13.69
N ALA A 92 -4.79 13.60 14.80
CA ALA A 92 -3.42 13.13 14.91
C ALA A 92 -3.32 11.60 14.81
N ALA A 93 -4.25 10.86 15.41
CA ALA A 93 -4.32 9.41 15.28
C ALA A 93 -4.54 8.99 13.81
N ALA A 94 -5.52 9.60 13.13
CA ALA A 94 -5.80 9.30 11.73
C ALA A 94 -4.62 9.65 10.80
N LYS A 95 -3.95 10.80 11.01
CA LYS A 95 -2.75 11.21 10.26
C LYS A 95 -1.60 10.20 10.41
N ARG A 96 -1.40 9.65 11.62
CA ARG A 96 -0.40 8.59 11.85
C ARG A 96 -0.72 7.34 11.06
N THR A 97 -1.99 6.89 11.10
CA THR A 97 -2.44 5.73 10.32
C THR A 97 -2.24 5.96 8.82
N GLN A 98 -2.65 7.13 8.31
CA GLN A 98 -2.44 7.50 6.91
C GLN A 98 -0.97 7.43 6.50
N PHE A 99 -0.09 8.00 7.30
CA PHE A 99 1.35 8.01 7.04
C PHE A 99 1.93 6.60 7.04
N GLN A 100 1.53 5.77 8.01
CA GLN A 100 1.99 4.38 8.11
C GLN A 100 1.56 3.57 6.87
N LEU A 101 0.30 3.67 6.45
CA LEU A 101 -0.20 3.00 5.25
C LEU A 101 0.53 3.44 3.98
N GLN A 102 0.81 4.74 3.85
CA GLN A 102 1.59 5.25 2.71
C GLN A 102 3.03 4.73 2.72
N LYS A 103 3.65 4.65 3.90
CA LYS A 103 4.99 4.08 4.07
C LYS A 103 5.01 2.61 3.68
N GLU A 104 4.07 1.81 4.21
CA GLU A 104 3.95 0.38 3.90
C GLU A 104 3.73 0.14 2.40
N LYS A 105 2.83 0.91 1.77
CA LYS A 105 2.59 0.81 0.32
C LYS A 105 3.83 1.11 -0.51
N ARG A 106 4.64 2.10 -0.10
CA ARG A 106 5.90 2.44 -0.78
C ARG A 106 6.94 1.34 -0.61
N GLU A 107 7.07 0.79 0.59
CA GLU A 107 8.02 -0.30 0.84
C GLU A 107 7.60 -1.58 0.13
N GLN A 108 6.29 -1.88 0.08
CA GLN A 108 5.77 -2.99 -0.71
C GLN A 108 6.07 -2.81 -2.20
N ALA A 109 5.79 -1.63 -2.76
CA ALA A 109 6.09 -1.34 -4.17
C ALA A 109 7.59 -1.45 -4.49
N LYS A 110 8.48 -1.09 -3.57
CA LYS A 110 9.93 -1.30 -3.73
C LYS A 110 10.29 -2.78 -3.74
N ARG A 111 9.72 -3.57 -2.83
CA ARG A 111 9.91 -5.03 -2.80
C ARG A 111 9.42 -5.68 -4.08
N ASP A 112 8.22 -5.33 -4.53
CA ASP A 112 7.63 -5.87 -5.76
C ASP A 112 8.49 -5.52 -6.99
N LYS A 113 8.99 -4.27 -7.06
CA LYS A 113 9.91 -3.86 -8.12
C LYS A 113 11.23 -4.63 -8.07
N GLY A 114 11.80 -4.83 -6.88
CA GLY A 114 13.02 -5.60 -6.68
C GLY A 114 12.84 -7.07 -7.07
N ARG A 115 11.73 -7.69 -6.65
CA ARG A 115 11.35 -9.05 -7.02
C ARG A 115 11.19 -9.19 -8.53
N LYS A 116 10.44 -8.27 -9.16
CA LYS A 116 10.27 -8.28 -10.62
C LYS A 116 11.61 -8.19 -11.34
N ALA A 117 12.49 -7.26 -10.96
CA ALA A 117 13.79 -7.13 -11.58
C ALA A 117 14.68 -8.37 -11.39
N ALA A 118 14.56 -9.07 -10.26
CA ALA A 118 15.26 -10.33 -10.04
C ALA A 118 14.71 -11.47 -10.91
N LEU A 119 13.37 -11.53 -11.08
CA LEU A 119 12.73 -12.50 -11.97
C LEU A 119 13.04 -12.25 -13.44
N ASP A 120 13.06 -10.99 -13.89
CA ASP A 120 13.43 -10.64 -15.27
C ASP A 120 14.88 -11.11 -15.56
N LYS A 121 15.82 -10.87 -14.63
CA LYS A 121 17.20 -11.37 -14.74
C LYS A 121 17.29 -12.89 -14.70
N LEU A 122 16.46 -13.54 -13.90
CA LEU A 122 16.39 -15.00 -13.86
C LEU A 122 15.97 -15.55 -15.23
N GLN A 123 14.94 -14.96 -15.84
CA GLN A 123 14.47 -15.36 -17.16
C GLN A 123 15.52 -15.17 -18.26
N GLU A 124 16.26 -14.06 -18.20
CA GLU A 124 17.42 -13.83 -19.08
C GLU A 124 18.48 -14.92 -18.90
N ALA A 125 18.85 -15.23 -17.65
CA ALA A 125 19.88 -16.24 -17.35
C ALA A 125 19.44 -17.66 -17.73
N VAL A 126 18.16 -18.00 -17.58
CA VAL A 126 17.59 -19.30 -18.03
C VAL A 126 17.74 -19.49 -19.53
N SER A 127 17.59 -18.42 -20.30
CA SER A 127 17.76 -18.44 -21.76
C SER A 127 19.23 -18.48 -22.19
N GLY A 128 20.16 -18.23 -21.25
CA GLY A 128 21.59 -18.26 -21.48
C GLY A 128 22.20 -19.67 -21.45
N ALA A 129 23.54 -19.68 -21.51
CA ALA A 129 24.36 -20.88 -21.40
C ALA A 129 25.33 -20.85 -20.20
N SER A 130 25.38 -19.73 -19.46
CA SER A 130 26.30 -19.57 -18.33
C SER A 130 25.69 -20.14 -17.04
N ILE A 131 26.29 -21.22 -16.53
CA ILE A 131 25.91 -21.87 -15.26
C ILE A 131 26.05 -20.88 -14.09
N ASP A 132 27.16 -20.14 -14.03
CA ASP A 132 27.43 -19.19 -12.94
C ASP A 132 26.43 -18.03 -12.92
N GLU A 133 26.08 -17.50 -14.10
CA GLU A 133 25.07 -16.44 -14.21
C GLU A 133 23.69 -16.95 -13.77
N LEU A 134 23.33 -18.18 -14.16
CA LEU A 134 22.06 -18.80 -13.77
C LEU A 134 21.99 -19.07 -12.27
N GLN A 135 23.04 -19.63 -11.66
CA GLN A 135 23.11 -19.82 -10.20
C GLN A 135 23.01 -18.49 -9.44
N GLY A 136 23.74 -17.47 -9.91
CA GLY A 136 23.68 -16.13 -9.33
C GLY A 136 22.28 -15.52 -9.43
N ALA A 137 21.61 -15.70 -10.56
CA ALA A 137 20.25 -15.20 -10.78
C ALA A 137 19.23 -15.93 -9.88
N ILE A 138 19.34 -17.25 -9.73
CA ILE A 138 18.50 -18.05 -8.81
C ILE A 138 18.65 -17.53 -7.38
N SER A 139 19.89 -17.40 -6.88
CA SER A 139 20.14 -16.91 -5.51
C SER A 139 19.58 -15.50 -5.28
N ASN A 140 19.67 -14.63 -6.29
CA ASN A 140 19.13 -13.28 -6.21
C ASN A 140 17.60 -13.27 -6.23
N ALA A 141 16.96 -14.11 -7.04
CA ALA A 141 15.51 -14.26 -7.08
C ALA A 141 14.97 -14.80 -5.75
N GLU A 142 15.63 -15.79 -5.14
CA GLU A 142 15.29 -16.31 -3.81
C GLU A 142 15.37 -15.22 -2.73
N LYS A 143 16.47 -14.46 -2.69
CA LYS A 143 16.62 -13.33 -1.75
C LYS A 143 15.55 -12.25 -1.96
N ALA A 144 15.05 -12.11 -3.18
CA ALA A 144 13.97 -11.18 -3.53
C ALA A 144 12.57 -11.75 -3.26
N GLY A 145 12.46 -12.99 -2.78
CA GLY A 145 11.19 -13.63 -2.43
C GLY A 145 10.48 -14.31 -3.60
N ALA A 146 11.22 -14.78 -4.60
CA ALA A 146 10.67 -15.68 -5.62
C ALA A 146 10.13 -16.97 -5.00
N THR A 147 9.08 -17.50 -5.61
CA THR A 147 8.35 -18.69 -5.17
C THR A 147 8.82 -19.94 -5.92
N THR A 148 8.52 -21.12 -5.38
CA THR A 148 8.91 -22.40 -5.98
C THR A 148 8.51 -22.55 -7.46
N PRO A 149 7.30 -22.18 -7.90
CA PRO A 149 6.93 -22.28 -9.32
C PRO A 149 7.78 -21.39 -10.23
N GLU A 150 8.24 -20.24 -9.74
CA GLU A 150 9.08 -19.30 -10.51
C GLU A 150 10.52 -19.79 -10.65
N LEU A 151 10.99 -20.63 -9.71
CA LEU A 151 12.36 -21.14 -9.68
C LEU A 151 12.50 -22.52 -10.34
N GLN A 152 11.41 -23.27 -10.48
CA GLN A 152 11.46 -24.66 -10.94
C GLN A 152 12.08 -24.81 -12.33
N GLU A 153 11.70 -23.96 -13.28
CA GLU A 153 12.27 -23.95 -14.63
C GLU A 153 13.77 -23.62 -14.60
N ALA A 154 14.19 -22.68 -13.76
CA ALA A 154 15.58 -22.29 -13.63
C ALA A 154 16.46 -23.40 -13.06
N TYR A 155 15.97 -24.13 -12.06
CA TYR A 155 16.67 -25.29 -11.53
C TYR A 155 16.79 -26.43 -12.55
N ALA A 156 15.71 -26.74 -13.27
CA ALA A 156 15.76 -27.75 -14.34
C ALA A 156 16.74 -27.35 -15.45
N ARG A 157 16.79 -26.07 -15.81
CA ARG A 157 17.75 -25.55 -16.79
C ARG A 157 19.19 -25.63 -16.30
N LEU A 158 19.42 -25.32 -15.02
CA LEU A 158 20.74 -25.41 -14.39
C LEU A 158 21.26 -26.85 -14.43
N GLU A 159 20.41 -27.80 -14.04
CA GLU A 159 20.73 -29.23 -14.09
C GLU A 159 21.07 -29.68 -15.52
N ALA A 160 20.27 -29.28 -16.51
CA ALA A 160 20.53 -29.61 -17.91
C ALA A 160 21.86 -29.02 -18.44
N LEU A 161 22.23 -27.81 -18.04
CA LEU A 161 23.51 -27.20 -18.43
C LEU A 161 24.70 -27.89 -17.76
N GLN A 162 24.58 -28.24 -16.49
CA GLN A 162 25.61 -28.97 -15.75
C GLN A 162 25.83 -30.37 -16.36
N GLU A 163 24.75 -31.05 -16.70
CA GLU A 163 24.82 -32.36 -17.36
C GLU A 163 25.46 -32.27 -18.75
N ALA A 164 25.10 -31.26 -19.55
CA ALA A 164 25.72 -31.05 -20.85
C ALA A 164 27.23 -30.78 -20.77
N GLN A 165 27.66 -29.94 -19.82
CA GLN A 165 29.07 -29.66 -19.58
C GLN A 165 29.83 -30.91 -19.10
N ARG A 166 29.19 -31.71 -18.24
CA ARG A 166 29.73 -32.98 -17.76
C ARG A 166 29.93 -33.96 -18.92
N GLN A 167 28.93 -34.12 -19.77
CA GLN A 167 28.99 -35.01 -20.92
C GLN A 167 30.07 -34.58 -21.92
N GLU A 168 30.20 -33.28 -22.20
CA GLU A 168 31.26 -32.78 -23.08
C GLU A 168 32.67 -33.09 -22.54
N ALA A 169 32.86 -32.98 -21.23
CA ALA A 169 34.13 -33.33 -20.58
C ALA A 169 34.42 -34.84 -20.66
N VAL A 170 33.40 -35.69 -20.50
CA VAL A 170 33.52 -37.14 -20.69
C VAL A 170 33.90 -37.45 -22.14
N ASP A 171 33.16 -36.92 -23.12
CA ASP A 171 33.39 -37.17 -24.54
C ASP A 171 34.80 -36.74 -24.99
N LEU A 172 35.32 -35.64 -24.46
CA LEU A 172 36.68 -35.20 -24.74
C LEU A 172 37.73 -36.15 -24.15
N ALA A 173 37.53 -36.56 -22.89
CA ALA A 173 38.44 -37.50 -22.24
C ALA A 173 38.47 -38.86 -22.95
N LEU A 174 37.33 -39.37 -23.42
CA LEU A 174 37.29 -40.62 -24.20
C LEU A 174 37.95 -40.49 -25.58
N LYS A 175 37.82 -39.35 -26.26
CA LYS A 175 38.57 -39.10 -27.50
C LYS A 175 40.09 -39.08 -27.27
N ASP A 176 40.53 -38.56 -26.13
CA ASP A 176 41.95 -38.59 -25.76
C ASP A 176 42.41 -40.04 -25.48
N VAL A 177 41.56 -40.88 -24.85
CA VAL A 177 41.84 -42.32 -24.70
C VAL A 177 42.08 -42.98 -26.06
N GLU A 178 41.14 -42.80 -27.01
CA GLU A 178 41.26 -43.36 -28.36
C GLU A 178 42.55 -42.91 -29.07
N TYR A 179 42.88 -41.62 -28.95
CA TYR A 179 44.09 -41.04 -29.52
C TYR A 179 45.36 -41.68 -28.95
N TYR A 180 45.47 -41.78 -27.62
CA TYR A 180 46.67 -42.34 -26.98
C TYR A 180 46.80 -43.86 -27.18
N ILE A 181 45.69 -44.58 -27.28
CA ILE A 181 45.70 -45.99 -27.69
C ILE A 181 46.28 -46.13 -29.10
N ALA A 182 45.88 -45.27 -30.04
CA ALA A 182 46.38 -45.29 -31.41
C ALA A 182 47.89 -44.98 -31.51
N GLU A 183 48.40 -44.09 -30.65
CA GLU A 183 49.83 -43.77 -30.53
C GLU A 183 50.63 -44.83 -29.72
N GLY A 184 49.94 -45.77 -29.05
CA GLY A 184 50.56 -46.80 -28.22
C GLY A 184 51.01 -46.31 -26.84
N ASP A 185 50.55 -45.14 -26.40
CA ASP A 185 50.84 -44.57 -25.08
C ASP A 185 49.80 -45.03 -24.06
N VAL A 186 50.05 -46.21 -23.48
CA VAL A 186 49.14 -46.84 -22.52
C VAL A 186 49.00 -46.04 -21.22
N GLU A 187 50.05 -45.33 -20.81
CA GLU A 187 50.01 -44.54 -19.57
C GLU A 187 49.12 -43.31 -19.75
N ALA A 188 49.29 -42.57 -20.85
CA ALA A 188 48.42 -41.45 -21.19
C ALA A 188 46.96 -41.87 -21.41
N ALA A 189 46.72 -43.00 -22.09
CA ALA A 189 45.37 -43.55 -22.26
C ALA A 189 44.72 -43.91 -20.91
N THR A 190 45.48 -44.46 -19.96
CA THR A 190 44.95 -44.79 -18.63
C THR A 190 44.57 -43.52 -17.84
N LEU A 191 45.40 -42.47 -17.92
CA LEU A 191 45.11 -41.19 -17.27
C LEU A 191 43.85 -40.52 -17.86
N SER A 192 43.67 -40.54 -19.18
CA SER A 192 42.46 -40.02 -19.83
C SER A 192 41.21 -40.82 -19.44
N LEU A 193 41.32 -42.14 -19.24
CA LEU A 193 40.22 -42.98 -18.76
C LEU A 193 39.85 -42.62 -17.30
N GLU A 194 40.84 -42.42 -16.43
CA GLU A 194 40.61 -41.95 -15.06
C GLU A 194 39.90 -40.59 -15.04
N ASP A 195 40.26 -39.68 -15.94
CA ASP A 195 39.62 -38.37 -16.05
C ASP A 195 38.18 -38.47 -16.59
N ALA A 196 37.89 -39.36 -17.53
CA ALA A 196 36.52 -39.64 -17.96
C ALA A 196 35.66 -40.17 -16.78
N VAL A 197 36.20 -41.10 -15.98
CA VAL A 197 35.53 -41.62 -14.77
C VAL A 197 35.30 -40.50 -13.74
N LYS A 198 36.28 -39.62 -13.51
CA LYS A 198 36.12 -38.46 -12.61
C LYS A 198 35.02 -37.50 -13.05
N ASN A 199 34.83 -37.35 -14.36
CA ASN A 199 33.72 -36.57 -14.93
C ASN A 199 32.40 -37.36 -14.98
N GLY A 200 32.39 -38.61 -14.49
CA GLY A 200 31.19 -39.41 -14.31
C GLY A 200 30.81 -40.28 -15.51
N ALA A 201 31.78 -40.68 -16.33
CA ALA A 201 31.55 -41.67 -17.38
C ALA A 201 30.96 -42.96 -16.79
N GLY A 202 29.86 -43.44 -17.37
CA GLY A 202 29.20 -44.69 -17.00
C GLY A 202 29.85 -45.92 -17.61
N GLU A 203 29.50 -47.12 -17.11
CA GLU A 203 30.05 -48.40 -17.60
C GLU A 203 29.85 -48.60 -19.11
N GLU A 204 28.72 -48.15 -19.67
CA GLU A 204 28.43 -48.26 -21.10
C GLU A 204 29.28 -47.32 -21.97
N GLU A 205 29.65 -46.15 -21.45
CA GLU A 205 30.49 -45.17 -22.16
C GLU A 205 31.95 -45.60 -22.14
N LEU A 206 32.41 -46.12 -20.99
CA LEU A 206 33.75 -46.67 -20.83
C LEU A 206 33.98 -47.93 -21.66
N ALA A 207 32.94 -48.73 -21.89
CA ALA A 207 33.03 -49.93 -22.73
C ALA A 207 33.13 -49.63 -24.24
N GLN A 208 32.87 -48.38 -24.64
CA GLN A 208 32.91 -47.95 -26.04
C GLN A 208 34.21 -47.23 -26.43
N ALA A 209 35.02 -46.83 -25.45
CA ALA A 209 36.35 -46.22 -25.64
C ALA A 209 37.45 -47.29 -25.75
#